data_AF-A0AA39PP92-F1
#
_entry.id   AF-A0AA39PP92-F1
#
_cell.length_a   1.000
_cell.length_b   1.000
_cell.length_c   1.000
_cell.angle_alpha   90.00
_cell.angle_beta   90.00
_cell.angle_gamma   90.00
#
_symmetry.space_group_name_H-M   'P 1'
#
loop_
_entity.id
_entity.type
_entity.pdbx_description
1 polymer ?
#
loop_
_entity_poly.entity_id
_entity_poly.type
_entity_poly.pdbx_seq_one_letter_code
_entity_poly.pdbx_strand_id
1 'polypeptide(L)'
;MPSITDYSQPLSAVLKESTKEAHQNVEHSAGAEALLRGELSKDEYARFLMMLWYIYDAFERALDRHSTHPVLEPTYNPALLQRAPSLAADISYLLQVPESSWKTHRIHQRLMANTPAALTEYVTRIQDLANSADPAPLLAHSYVRYLGDLSGGQTIRHTLAKAYALEDGKGLSFYSFKELQSSKTASLGEMKRIKDWFRGGMDAGARDSQAVKEIISEEAKTVFMLNNGIFASTQPTPKKPTSKDLLSAVKDGSLGEQSFPLSAIMSVLAAVCIAHFVIVAGGFMGEEGYTKFLAVGDWLTSLWRVESQ
;
A
#
# COMPACT_ATOMS: atom_id res chain seq x y z
N MET A 1 8.15 22.04 -20.51
CA MET A 1 9.08 21.33 -21.43
C MET A 1 9.40 19.99 -20.80
N PRO A 2 9.41 18.88 -21.54
CA PRO A 2 9.90 17.62 -20.97
C PRO A 2 11.33 17.84 -20.47
N SER A 3 11.59 17.45 -19.23
CA SER A 3 12.93 17.49 -18.64
C SER A 3 13.84 16.59 -19.48
N ILE A 4 14.84 17.17 -20.15
CA ILE A 4 15.88 16.40 -20.83
C ILE A 4 16.67 15.68 -19.74
N THR A 5 16.64 14.35 -19.73
CA THR A 5 17.35 13.55 -18.73
C THR A 5 18.86 13.63 -19.00
N ASP A 6 19.62 14.09 -18.01
CA ASP A 6 21.09 14.17 -18.08
C ASP A 6 21.73 12.81 -17.70
N TYR A 7 22.08 12.02 -18.71
CA TYR A 7 22.72 10.71 -18.53
C TYR A 7 24.22 10.77 -18.17
N SER A 8 24.80 11.98 -18.07
CA SER A 8 26.15 12.13 -17.51
C SER A 8 26.17 11.91 -15.98
N GLN A 9 25.01 12.09 -15.32
CA GLN A 9 24.86 11.84 -13.89
C GLN A 9 24.94 10.34 -13.54
N PRO A 10 25.22 9.98 -12.27
CA PRO A 10 25.09 8.61 -11.80
C PRO A 10 23.67 8.05 -12.02
N LEU A 11 23.54 6.74 -12.27
CA LEU A 11 22.26 6.09 -12.57
C LEU A 11 21.22 6.35 -11.47
N SER A 12 21.63 6.36 -10.21
CA SER A 12 20.77 6.64 -9.07
C SER A 12 20.12 8.04 -9.12
N ALA A 13 20.85 9.04 -9.62
CA ALA A 13 20.34 10.39 -9.84
C ALA A 13 19.43 10.47 -11.07
N VAL A 14 19.84 9.81 -12.17
CA VAL A 14 19.04 9.68 -13.41
C VAL A 14 17.67 9.10 -13.08
N LEU A 15 17.62 7.95 -12.40
CA LEU A 15 16.37 7.28 -12.06
C LEU A 15 15.50 8.10 -11.11
N LYS A 16 16.10 8.76 -10.12
CA LYS A 16 15.35 9.62 -9.19
C LYS A 16 14.62 10.74 -9.92
N GLU A 17 15.28 11.38 -10.88
CA GLU A 17 14.67 12.47 -11.65
C GLU A 17 13.68 11.94 -12.69
N SER A 18 14.07 10.94 -13.49
CA SER A 18 13.26 10.45 -14.60
C SER A 18 11.98 9.74 -14.17
N THR A 19 11.92 9.25 -12.92
CA THR A 19 10.74 8.55 -12.36
C THR A 19 9.91 9.39 -11.39
N LYS A 20 10.28 10.64 -11.14
CA LYS A 20 9.63 11.51 -10.15
C LYS A 20 8.13 11.66 -10.39
N GLU A 21 7.72 11.94 -11.62
CA GLU A 21 6.30 12.10 -11.98
C GLU A 21 5.55 10.77 -11.86
N ALA A 22 6.16 9.67 -12.34
CA ALA A 22 5.57 8.34 -12.26
C ALA A 22 5.36 7.89 -10.80
N HIS A 23 6.31 8.22 -9.90
CA HIS A 23 6.19 7.99 -8.47
C HIS A 23 5.02 8.77 -7.85
N GLN A 24 4.92 10.06 -8.14
CA GLN A 24 3.81 10.91 -7.66
C GLN A 24 2.45 10.36 -8.11
N ASN A 25 2.36 9.90 -9.36
CA ASN A 25 1.13 9.30 -9.89
C ASN A 25 0.75 8.00 -9.16
N VAL A 26 1.71 7.16 -8.80
CA VAL A 26 1.46 5.95 -7.99
C VAL A 26 0.94 6.33 -6.60
N GLU A 27 1.59 7.26 -5.92
CA GLU A 27 1.22 7.69 -4.55
C GLU A 27 -0.20 8.23 -4.47
N HIS A 28 -0.69 8.86 -5.54
CA HIS A 28 -2.04 9.41 -5.65
C HIS A 28 -3.07 8.46 -6.29
N SER A 29 -2.67 7.23 -6.62
CA SER A 29 -3.61 6.23 -7.14
C SER A 29 -4.58 5.77 -6.04
N ALA A 30 -5.85 5.54 -6.41
CA ALA A 30 -6.88 5.15 -5.45
C ALA A 30 -6.52 3.88 -4.66
N GLY A 31 -5.89 2.90 -5.30
CA GLY A 31 -5.44 1.67 -4.66
C GLY A 31 -4.29 1.90 -3.66
N ALA A 32 -3.32 2.75 -3.99
CA ALA A 32 -2.24 3.10 -3.09
C ALA A 32 -2.75 3.91 -1.88
N GLU A 33 -3.64 4.88 -2.11
CA GLU A 33 -4.28 5.63 -1.03
C GLU A 33 -5.10 4.72 -0.11
N ALA A 34 -5.89 3.79 -0.67
CA ALA A 34 -6.68 2.85 0.10
C ALA A 34 -5.78 1.95 0.96
N LEU A 35 -4.66 1.47 0.42
CA LEU A 35 -3.67 0.71 1.19
C LEU A 35 -3.07 1.55 2.34
N LEU A 36 -2.62 2.77 2.03
CA LEU A 36 -1.99 3.69 2.99
C LEU A 36 -2.93 4.15 4.10
N ARG A 37 -4.24 4.11 3.86
CA ARG A 37 -5.29 4.40 4.85
C ARG A 37 -5.84 3.14 5.55
N GLY A 38 -5.41 1.95 5.14
CA GLY A 38 -5.91 0.68 5.69
C GLY A 38 -7.36 0.37 5.30
N GLU A 39 -7.83 0.88 4.15
CA GLU A 39 -9.20 0.77 3.65
C GLU A 39 -9.43 -0.51 2.80
N LEU A 40 -8.40 -1.33 2.60
CA LEU A 40 -8.56 -2.68 2.04
C LEU A 40 -9.06 -3.64 3.12
N SER A 41 -9.93 -4.59 2.77
CA SER A 41 -10.24 -5.70 3.68
C SER A 41 -9.03 -6.59 3.90
N LYS A 42 -9.01 -7.39 4.98
CA LYS A 42 -7.93 -8.36 5.22
C LYS A 42 -7.79 -9.38 4.08
N ASP A 43 -8.90 -9.85 3.52
CA ASP A 43 -8.92 -10.76 2.37
C ASP A 43 -8.34 -10.09 1.12
N GLU A 44 -8.66 -8.82 0.89
CA GLU A 44 -8.14 -8.05 -0.24
C GLU A 44 -6.65 -7.72 -0.07
N TYR A 45 -6.21 -7.42 1.16
CA TYR A 45 -4.80 -7.24 1.47
C TYR A 45 -4.02 -8.55 1.24
N ALA A 46 -4.53 -9.70 1.68
CA ALA A 46 -3.93 -10.99 1.39
C ALA A 46 -3.86 -11.26 -0.13
N ARG A 47 -4.91 -10.92 -0.89
CA ARG A 47 -4.92 -11.02 -2.35
C ARG A 47 -3.86 -10.10 -3.00
N PHE A 48 -3.72 -8.88 -2.50
CA PHE A 48 -2.67 -7.95 -2.93
C PHE A 48 -1.26 -8.51 -2.66
N LEU A 49 -1.02 -9.07 -1.46
CA LEU A 49 0.26 -9.72 -1.16
C LEU A 49 0.53 -10.93 -2.07
N MET A 50 -0.48 -11.69 -2.48
CA MET A 50 -0.29 -12.77 -3.47
C MET A 50 0.17 -12.22 -4.82
N MET A 51 -0.40 -11.11 -5.30
CA MET A 51 0.06 -10.47 -6.54
C MET A 51 1.51 -10.00 -6.41
N LEU A 52 1.87 -9.38 -5.28
CA LEU A 52 3.26 -9.03 -4.98
C LEU A 52 4.14 -10.29 -4.96
N TRP A 53 3.73 -11.37 -4.31
CA TRP A 53 4.51 -12.61 -4.25
C TRP A 53 4.91 -13.10 -5.64
N TYR A 54 3.98 -13.12 -6.60
CA TYR A 54 4.30 -13.51 -7.98
C TYR A 54 5.29 -12.57 -8.66
N ILE A 55 5.21 -11.26 -8.41
CA ILE A 55 6.13 -10.27 -8.97
C ILE A 55 7.53 -10.42 -8.37
N TYR A 56 7.63 -10.47 -7.03
CA TYR A 56 8.92 -10.63 -6.34
C TYR A 56 9.56 -11.97 -6.66
N ASP A 57 8.81 -13.06 -6.61
CA ASP A 57 9.31 -14.39 -6.97
C ASP A 57 9.86 -14.42 -8.41
N ALA A 58 9.18 -13.75 -9.35
CA ALA A 58 9.65 -13.68 -10.74
C ALA A 58 10.97 -12.90 -10.87
N PHE A 59 11.05 -11.66 -10.36
CA PHE A 59 12.26 -10.86 -10.57
C PHE A 59 13.41 -11.32 -9.68
N GLU A 60 13.15 -11.87 -8.48
CA GLU A 60 14.20 -12.41 -7.60
C GLU A 60 14.86 -13.64 -8.21
N ARG A 61 14.11 -14.54 -8.85
CA ARG A 61 14.68 -15.66 -9.62
C ARG A 61 15.43 -15.18 -10.86
N ALA A 62 14.97 -14.11 -11.50
CA ALA A 62 15.66 -13.51 -12.63
C ALA A 62 17.01 -12.89 -12.21
N LEU A 63 17.03 -12.18 -11.07
CA LEU A 63 18.26 -11.65 -10.48
C LEU A 63 19.22 -12.77 -10.06
N ASP A 64 18.71 -13.88 -9.52
CA ASP A 64 19.52 -15.04 -9.15
C ASP A 64 20.22 -15.66 -10.36
N ARG A 65 19.46 -15.88 -11.45
CA ARG A 65 19.96 -16.39 -12.73
C ARG A 65 21.06 -15.51 -13.31
N HIS A 66 20.95 -14.19 -13.15
CA HIS A 66 21.85 -13.19 -13.72
C HIS A 66 22.72 -12.50 -12.67
N SER A 67 22.98 -13.17 -11.54
CA SER A 67 23.68 -12.61 -10.38
C SER A 67 25.11 -12.16 -10.66
N THR A 68 25.75 -12.70 -11.70
CA THR A 68 27.11 -12.32 -12.13
C THR A 68 27.11 -11.30 -13.27
N HIS A 69 25.94 -10.83 -13.73
CA HIS A 69 25.88 -9.82 -14.79
C HIS A 69 26.45 -8.49 -14.27
N PRO A 70 27.39 -7.83 -14.98
CA PRO A 70 28.12 -6.68 -14.45
C PRO A 70 27.26 -5.50 -13.98
N VAL A 71 26.06 -5.34 -14.55
CA VAL A 71 25.11 -4.29 -14.16
C VAL A 71 24.29 -4.68 -12.91
N LEU A 72 24.07 -5.98 -12.68
CA LEU A 72 23.17 -6.48 -11.63
C LEU A 72 23.93 -6.88 -10.36
N GLU A 73 25.12 -7.49 -10.55
CA GLU A 73 25.98 -8.04 -9.48
C GLU A 73 26.23 -7.08 -8.32
N PRO A 74 26.51 -5.77 -8.53
CA PRO A 74 26.82 -4.86 -7.42
C PRO A 74 25.64 -4.61 -6.45
N THR A 75 24.42 -4.96 -6.88
CA THR A 75 23.19 -4.82 -6.07
C THR A 75 22.62 -6.16 -5.61
N TYR A 76 23.24 -7.27 -6.00
CA TYR A 76 22.76 -8.61 -5.70
C TYR A 76 23.11 -9.01 -4.25
N ASN A 77 22.11 -8.95 -3.36
CA ASN A 77 22.22 -9.44 -1.99
C ASN A 77 20.88 -10.08 -1.56
N PRO A 78 20.64 -11.36 -1.90
CA PRO A 78 19.36 -12.00 -1.65
C PRO A 78 19.02 -12.10 -0.17
N ALA A 79 20.01 -12.37 0.69
CA ALA A 79 19.82 -12.48 2.14
C ALA A 79 19.30 -11.18 2.78
N LEU A 80 19.61 -10.04 2.17
CA LEU A 80 19.17 -8.71 2.58
C LEU A 80 17.83 -8.31 1.95
N LEU A 81 17.71 -8.50 0.62
CA LEU A 81 16.67 -7.86 -0.18
C LEU A 81 15.48 -8.77 -0.52
N GLN A 82 15.65 -10.09 -0.64
CA GLN A 82 14.56 -10.96 -1.08
C GLN A 82 13.33 -10.86 -0.17
N ARG A 83 12.16 -10.74 -0.78
CA ARG A 83 10.86 -10.53 -0.14
C ARG A 83 9.91 -11.69 -0.37
N ALA A 84 10.08 -12.50 -1.43
CA ALA A 84 9.15 -13.58 -1.74
C ALA A 84 8.93 -14.56 -0.56
N PRO A 85 9.95 -14.96 0.23
CA PRO A 85 9.73 -15.79 1.43
C PRO A 85 8.90 -15.07 2.50
N SER A 86 9.18 -13.78 2.76
CA SER A 86 8.42 -12.98 3.73
C SER A 86 6.96 -12.77 3.29
N LEU A 87 6.73 -12.57 1.99
CA LEU A 87 5.38 -12.50 1.42
C LEU A 87 4.62 -13.81 1.61
N ALA A 88 5.25 -14.96 1.35
CA ALA A 88 4.62 -16.27 1.56
C ALA A 88 4.23 -16.49 3.04
N ALA A 89 5.13 -16.16 3.97
CA ALA A 89 4.87 -16.23 5.41
C ALA A 89 3.73 -15.28 5.84
N ASP A 90 3.71 -14.05 5.32
CA ASP A 90 2.66 -13.08 5.63
C ASP A 90 1.30 -13.52 5.09
N ILE A 91 1.25 -14.03 3.85
CA ILE A 91 0.03 -14.60 3.25
C ILE A 91 -0.47 -15.77 4.09
N SER A 92 0.40 -16.71 4.44
CA SER A 92 0.08 -17.86 5.31
C SER A 92 -0.54 -17.40 6.63
N TYR A 93 0.07 -16.41 7.28
CA TYR A 93 -0.44 -15.83 8.52
C TYR A 93 -1.80 -15.16 8.33
N LEU A 94 -1.99 -14.34 7.29
CA LEU A 94 -3.26 -13.65 7.06
C LEU A 94 -4.42 -14.62 6.81
N LEU A 95 -4.14 -15.72 6.11
CA LEU A 95 -5.11 -16.77 5.78
C LEU A 95 -5.29 -17.82 6.88
N GLN A 96 -4.41 -17.84 7.89
CA GLN A 96 -4.40 -18.84 8.96
C GLN A 96 -4.30 -20.28 8.43
N VAL A 97 -3.41 -20.49 7.45
CA VAL A 97 -3.13 -21.81 6.86
C VAL A 97 -1.62 -22.04 6.81
N PRO A 98 -1.13 -23.29 6.80
CA PRO A 98 0.29 -23.57 6.57
C PRO A 98 0.81 -22.94 5.28
N GLU A 99 2.08 -22.50 5.27
CA GLU A 99 2.69 -21.88 4.08
C GLU A 99 2.67 -22.81 2.86
N SER A 100 2.78 -24.12 3.08
CA SER A 100 2.65 -25.13 2.00
C SER A 100 1.27 -25.15 1.33
N SER A 101 0.25 -24.53 1.92
CA SER A 101 -1.15 -24.67 1.52
C SER A 101 -1.83 -23.35 1.16
N TRP A 102 -1.16 -22.20 1.24
CA TRP A 102 -1.80 -20.93 0.88
C TRP A 102 -2.24 -20.86 -0.59
N LYS A 103 -1.53 -21.56 -1.48
CA LYS A 103 -1.89 -21.70 -2.91
C LYS A 103 -3.13 -22.57 -3.17
N THR A 104 -3.62 -23.32 -2.19
CA THR A 104 -4.89 -24.05 -2.30
C THR A 104 -6.04 -23.31 -1.64
N HIS A 105 -5.79 -22.15 -1.02
CA HIS A 105 -6.80 -21.35 -0.38
C HIS A 105 -7.75 -20.71 -1.41
N ARG A 106 -9.05 -20.61 -1.08
CA ARG A 106 -10.09 -20.08 -1.97
C ARG A 106 -9.79 -18.69 -2.56
N ILE A 107 -9.10 -17.82 -1.82
CA ILE A 107 -8.72 -16.47 -2.28
C ILE A 107 -7.69 -16.56 -3.41
N HIS A 108 -6.69 -17.43 -3.24
CA HIS A 108 -5.68 -17.66 -4.28
C HIS A 108 -6.30 -18.35 -5.50
N GLN A 109 -7.14 -19.37 -5.31
CA GLN A 109 -7.85 -20.03 -6.41
C GLN A 109 -8.69 -19.04 -7.23
N ARG A 110 -9.39 -18.10 -6.57
CA ARG A 110 -10.13 -17.03 -7.26
C ARG A 110 -9.21 -16.07 -8.02
N LEU A 111 -8.08 -15.68 -7.41
CA LEU A 111 -7.08 -14.85 -8.07
C LEU A 111 -6.56 -15.51 -9.34
N MET A 112 -6.28 -16.82 -9.31
CA MET A 112 -5.77 -17.55 -10.47
C MET A 112 -6.84 -17.82 -11.53
N ALA A 113 -8.08 -18.11 -11.11
CA ALA A 113 -9.21 -18.30 -12.02
C ALA A 113 -9.51 -17.05 -12.84
N ASN A 114 -9.31 -15.86 -12.24
CA ASN A 114 -9.50 -14.57 -12.88
C ASN A 114 -8.28 -13.67 -12.64
N THR A 115 -7.13 -14.08 -13.21
CA THR A 115 -5.87 -13.35 -13.07
C THR A 115 -5.98 -11.94 -13.66
N PRO A 116 -5.71 -10.87 -12.89
CA PRO A 116 -5.70 -9.51 -13.44
C PRO A 116 -4.69 -9.37 -14.58
N ALA A 117 -5.07 -8.71 -15.67
CA ALA A 117 -4.20 -8.50 -16.82
C ALA A 117 -2.86 -7.84 -16.42
N ALA A 118 -2.92 -6.84 -15.53
CA ALA A 118 -1.73 -6.16 -15.01
C ALA A 118 -0.74 -7.11 -14.31
N LEU A 119 -1.22 -8.15 -13.61
CA LEU A 119 -0.33 -9.14 -12.99
C LEU A 119 0.37 -9.99 -14.06
N THR A 120 -0.39 -10.45 -15.05
CA THR A 120 0.15 -11.22 -16.17
C THR A 120 1.18 -10.39 -16.95
N GLU A 121 0.86 -9.14 -17.30
CA GLU A 121 1.76 -8.23 -18.01
C GLU A 121 3.06 -8.00 -17.24
N TYR A 122 2.98 -7.78 -15.93
CA TYR A 122 4.16 -7.54 -15.10
C TYR A 122 5.06 -8.78 -15.07
N VAL A 123 4.50 -9.95 -14.73
CA VAL A 123 5.28 -11.19 -14.66
C VAL A 123 5.87 -11.56 -16.03
N THR A 124 5.12 -11.40 -17.12
CA THR A 124 5.60 -11.62 -18.49
C THR A 124 6.76 -10.68 -18.82
N ARG A 125 6.65 -9.38 -18.51
CA ARG A 125 7.75 -8.43 -18.77
C ARG A 125 9.04 -8.83 -18.06
N ILE A 126 8.95 -9.27 -16.81
CA ILE A 126 10.11 -9.78 -16.06
C ILE A 126 10.71 -11.01 -16.75
N GLN A 127 9.86 -11.95 -17.20
CA GLN A 127 10.32 -13.16 -17.90
C GLN A 127 10.98 -12.84 -19.25
N ASP A 128 10.42 -11.91 -20.01
CA ASP A 128 10.99 -11.46 -21.29
C ASP A 128 12.40 -10.87 -21.08
N LEU A 129 12.58 -10.01 -20.07
CA LEU A 129 13.90 -9.48 -19.71
C LEU A 129 14.85 -10.56 -19.20
N ALA A 130 14.35 -11.51 -18.40
CA ALA A 130 15.16 -12.61 -17.88
C ALA A 130 15.65 -13.57 -18.96
N ASN A 131 14.98 -13.59 -20.12
CA ASN A 131 15.30 -14.45 -21.27
C ASN A 131 15.90 -13.66 -22.45
N SER A 132 16.10 -12.34 -22.31
CA SER A 132 16.68 -11.51 -23.36
C SER A 132 18.20 -11.70 -23.45
N ALA A 133 18.79 -11.15 -24.52
CA ALA A 133 20.25 -11.13 -24.68
C ALA A 133 20.95 -10.20 -23.67
N ASP A 134 20.25 -9.17 -23.18
CA ASP A 134 20.76 -8.23 -22.18
C ASP A 134 19.75 -8.07 -21.03
N PRO A 135 20.03 -8.67 -19.85
CA PRO A 135 19.16 -8.63 -18.69
C PRO A 135 19.34 -7.36 -17.83
N ALA A 136 20.20 -6.41 -18.22
CA ALA A 136 20.45 -5.17 -17.47
C ALA A 136 19.17 -4.42 -17.03
N PRO A 137 18.07 -4.35 -17.82
CA PRO A 137 16.85 -3.69 -17.40
C PRO A 137 16.17 -4.30 -16.17
N LEU A 138 16.50 -5.53 -15.76
CA LEU A 138 16.03 -6.10 -14.49
C LEU A 138 16.42 -5.23 -13.27
N LEU A 139 17.49 -4.43 -13.38
CA LEU A 139 17.88 -3.49 -12.32
C LEU A 139 16.75 -2.50 -12.01
N ALA A 140 15.98 -2.06 -13.02
CA ALA A 140 14.86 -1.14 -12.84
C ALA A 140 13.77 -1.74 -11.93
N HIS A 141 13.47 -3.03 -12.08
CA HIS A 141 12.50 -3.74 -11.24
C HIS A 141 12.94 -3.76 -9.78
N SER A 142 14.20 -4.10 -9.54
CA SER A 142 14.79 -4.10 -8.20
C SER A 142 14.85 -2.69 -7.58
N TYR A 143 15.17 -1.67 -8.37
CA TYR A 143 15.17 -0.26 -7.96
C TYR A 143 13.80 0.20 -7.48
N VAL A 144 12.77 0.08 -8.33
CA VAL A 144 11.43 0.58 -8.00
C VAL A 144 10.85 -0.17 -6.81
N ARG A 145 11.01 -1.50 -6.75
CA ARG A 145 10.45 -2.31 -5.68
C ARG A 145 11.22 -2.13 -4.37
N TYR A 146 12.52 -2.46 -4.33
CA TYR A 146 13.26 -2.46 -3.07
C TYR A 146 13.43 -1.07 -2.45
N LEU A 147 13.74 -0.04 -3.25
CA LEU A 147 13.88 1.32 -2.69
C LEU A 147 12.52 1.90 -2.26
N GLY A 148 11.43 1.52 -2.94
CA GLY A 148 10.07 1.84 -2.51
C GLY A 148 9.76 1.24 -1.14
N ASP A 149 10.03 -0.05 -0.97
CA ASP A 149 9.82 -0.76 0.30
C ASP A 149 10.66 -0.17 1.45
N LEU A 150 11.91 0.20 1.17
CA LEU A 150 12.84 0.83 2.14
C LEU A 150 12.51 2.30 2.46
N SER A 151 11.58 2.93 1.73
CA SER A 151 11.23 4.34 1.90
C SER A 151 9.85 4.53 2.53
N GLY A 152 8.82 3.87 1.98
CA GLY A 152 7.44 3.97 2.49
C GLY A 152 7.03 2.82 3.42
N GLY A 153 7.79 1.73 3.46
CA GLY A 153 7.36 0.47 4.08
C GLY A 153 7.06 0.57 5.57
N GLN A 154 7.75 1.42 6.33
CA GLN A 154 7.50 1.55 7.77
C GLN A 154 6.17 2.26 8.08
N THR A 155 5.81 3.28 7.29
CA THR A 155 4.51 3.95 7.39
C THR A 155 3.39 2.97 7.07
N ILE A 156 3.53 2.25 5.95
CA ILE A 156 2.55 1.23 5.54
C ILE A 156 2.42 0.15 6.62
N ARG A 157 3.54 -0.37 7.13
CA ARG A 157 3.58 -1.36 8.21
C ARG A 157 2.78 -0.91 9.43
N HIS A 158 2.95 0.34 9.88
CA HIS A 158 2.21 0.88 11.02
C HIS A 158 0.70 0.98 10.75
N THR A 159 0.32 1.52 9.59
CA THR A 159 -1.10 1.60 9.19
C THR A 159 -1.75 0.22 9.20
N LEU A 160 -1.12 -0.76 8.54
CA LEU A 160 -1.70 -2.09 8.37
C LEU A 160 -1.74 -2.88 9.69
N ALA A 161 -0.73 -2.71 10.55
CA ALA A 161 -0.75 -3.29 11.90
C ALA A 161 -2.00 -2.86 12.68
N LYS A 162 -2.31 -1.55 12.63
CA LYS A 162 -3.50 -0.99 13.27
C LYS A 162 -4.79 -1.42 12.58
N ALA A 163 -4.85 -1.34 11.24
CA ALA A 163 -6.05 -1.64 10.47
C ALA A 163 -6.51 -3.10 10.60
N TYR A 164 -5.57 -4.04 10.76
CA TYR A 164 -5.85 -5.47 10.78
C TYR A 164 -5.55 -6.14 12.12
N ALA A 165 -5.27 -5.36 13.18
CA ALA A 165 -4.91 -5.84 14.51
C ALA A 165 -3.79 -6.90 14.46
N LEU A 166 -2.70 -6.60 13.74
CA LEU A 166 -1.56 -7.49 13.59
C LEU A 166 -0.56 -7.24 14.71
N GLU A 167 -0.24 -8.30 15.45
CA GLU A 167 0.68 -8.28 16.58
C GLU A 167 2.03 -8.90 16.20
N ASP A 168 3.08 -8.54 16.95
CA ASP A 168 4.43 -9.08 16.85
C ASP A 168 5.06 -9.05 15.45
N GLY A 169 4.56 -8.20 14.56
CA GLY A 169 5.02 -8.11 13.17
C GLY A 169 4.64 -9.28 12.26
N LYS A 170 3.78 -10.20 12.72
CA LYS A 170 3.27 -11.30 11.89
C LYS A 170 2.27 -10.77 10.85
N GLY A 171 2.39 -11.23 9.60
CA GLY A 171 1.63 -10.65 8.48
C GLY A 171 2.20 -9.32 7.95
N LEU A 172 3.37 -8.90 8.45
CA LEU A 172 4.07 -7.67 8.08
C LEU A 172 5.58 -7.89 7.90
N SER A 173 6.02 -9.13 7.79
CA SER A 173 7.43 -9.49 7.63
C SER A 173 8.03 -8.97 6.32
N PHE A 174 7.20 -8.78 5.29
CA PHE A 174 7.55 -8.12 4.02
C PHE A 174 8.24 -6.77 4.23
N TYR A 175 7.74 -5.96 5.17
CA TYR A 175 8.27 -4.63 5.51
C TYR A 175 9.47 -4.65 6.48
N SER A 176 9.94 -5.84 6.87
CA SER A 176 11.06 -6.01 7.80
C SER A 176 12.33 -6.37 7.04
N PHE A 177 13.35 -5.53 7.12
CA PHE A 177 14.67 -5.80 6.53
C PHE A 177 15.67 -6.18 7.60
N LYS A 178 16.70 -6.94 7.22
CA LYS A 178 17.86 -7.21 8.08
C LYS A 178 18.90 -6.10 7.94
N GLU A 179 19.82 -6.00 8.88
CA GLU A 179 20.97 -5.11 8.77
C GLU A 179 21.90 -5.54 7.63
N LEU A 180 22.68 -4.60 7.07
CA LEU A 180 23.54 -4.87 5.92
C LEU A 180 24.65 -5.89 6.25
N GLN A 181 25.08 -5.91 7.51
CA GLN A 181 26.23 -6.70 8.01
C GLN A 181 25.83 -7.65 9.14
N SER A 182 24.54 -7.87 9.40
CA SER A 182 24.08 -8.76 10.47
C SER A 182 22.68 -9.31 10.22
N SER A 183 22.28 -10.33 10.97
CA SER A 183 20.93 -10.92 10.87
C SER A 183 19.86 -10.17 11.68
N LYS A 184 20.23 -9.11 12.40
CA LYS A 184 19.30 -8.31 13.20
C LYS A 184 18.34 -7.53 12.30
N THR A 185 17.18 -7.15 12.85
CA THR A 185 16.24 -6.27 12.17
C THR A 185 16.81 -4.87 12.02
N ALA A 186 16.75 -4.32 10.81
CA ALA A 186 17.25 -3.00 10.47
C ALA A 186 16.48 -1.88 11.19
N SER A 187 17.22 -0.96 11.80
CA SER A 187 16.69 0.33 12.28
C SER A 187 16.47 1.30 11.10
N LEU A 188 15.81 2.45 11.34
CA LEU A 188 15.68 3.50 10.31
C LEU A 188 17.03 4.00 9.78
N GLY A 189 18.04 4.10 10.64
CA GLY A 189 19.40 4.46 10.23
C GLY A 189 20.02 3.41 9.31
N GLU A 190 19.78 2.14 9.61
CA GLU A 190 20.26 1.03 8.79
C GLU A 190 19.52 0.95 7.44
N MET A 191 18.20 1.21 7.41
CA MET A 191 17.44 1.35 6.15
C MET A 191 18.06 2.42 5.24
N LYS A 192 18.52 3.54 5.80
CA LYS A 192 19.23 4.57 5.02
C LYS A 192 20.53 4.01 4.44
N ARG A 193 21.32 3.29 5.24
CA ARG A 193 22.59 2.67 4.78
C ARG A 193 22.37 1.64 3.68
N ILE A 194 21.32 0.83 3.77
CA ILE A 194 20.93 -0.13 2.73
C ILE A 194 20.59 0.61 1.43
N LYS A 195 19.80 1.69 1.49
CA LYS A 195 19.48 2.50 0.30
C LYS A 195 20.72 3.13 -0.32
N ASP A 196 21.64 3.64 0.49
CA ASP A 196 22.87 4.26 0.00
C ASP A 196 23.81 3.21 -0.62
N TRP A 197 23.94 2.02 -0.02
CA TRP A 197 24.64 0.88 -0.61
C TRP A 197 24.04 0.46 -1.95
N PHE A 198 22.71 0.31 -2.03
CA PHE A 198 22.02 -0.08 -3.25
C PHE A 198 22.22 0.96 -4.38
N ARG A 199 22.13 2.26 -4.06
CA ARG A 199 22.42 3.34 -5.03
C ARG A 199 23.86 3.29 -5.53
N GLY A 200 24.82 3.12 -4.63
CA GLY A 200 26.23 2.94 -5.00
C GLY A 200 26.44 1.73 -5.92
N GLY A 201 25.74 0.62 -5.65
CA GLY A 201 25.76 -0.56 -6.52
C GLY A 201 25.19 -0.28 -7.91
N MET A 202 24.05 0.40 -8.02
CA MET A 202 23.49 0.80 -9.32
C MET A 202 24.46 1.69 -10.11
N ASP A 203 25.06 2.67 -9.45
CA ASP A 203 26.01 3.59 -10.05
C ASP A 203 27.28 2.84 -10.54
N ALA A 204 27.78 1.92 -9.73
CA ALA A 204 28.91 1.06 -10.09
C ALA A 204 28.60 0.08 -11.22
N GLY A 205 27.37 -0.46 -11.29
CA GLY A 205 26.94 -1.38 -12.33
C GLY A 205 26.76 -0.70 -13.69
N ALA A 206 26.13 0.46 -13.72
CA ALA A 206 25.91 1.23 -14.95
C ALA A 206 27.18 1.96 -15.43
N ARG A 207 28.06 2.36 -14.50
CA ARG A 207 29.27 3.16 -14.78
C ARG A 207 28.90 4.39 -15.63
N ASP A 208 29.72 4.69 -16.63
CA ASP A 208 29.53 5.81 -17.55
C ASP A 208 28.74 5.44 -18.82
N SER A 209 28.14 4.23 -18.87
CA SER A 209 27.42 3.77 -20.06
C SER A 209 26.07 4.48 -20.20
N GLN A 210 26.00 5.47 -21.09
CA GLN A 210 24.75 6.17 -21.40
C GLN A 210 23.64 5.22 -21.87
N ALA A 211 23.95 4.27 -22.77
CA ALA A 211 22.97 3.30 -23.28
C ALA A 211 22.36 2.43 -22.17
N VAL A 212 23.17 2.01 -21.19
CA VAL A 212 22.68 1.24 -20.03
C VAL A 212 21.80 2.11 -19.13
N LYS A 213 22.18 3.38 -18.90
CA LYS A 213 21.36 4.29 -18.10
C LYS A 213 20.02 4.59 -18.77
N GLU A 214 20.02 4.78 -20.09
CA GLU A 214 18.81 5.00 -20.89
C GLU A 214 17.84 3.82 -20.80
N ILE A 215 18.31 2.59 -21.11
CA ILE A 215 17.43 1.42 -21.14
C ILE A 215 16.85 1.10 -19.76
N ILE A 216 17.63 1.28 -18.68
CA ILE A 216 17.15 1.07 -17.31
C ILE A 216 16.19 2.18 -16.88
N SER A 217 16.41 3.43 -17.29
CA SER A 217 15.51 4.54 -17.01
C SER A 217 14.15 4.37 -17.68
N GLU A 218 14.13 3.96 -18.95
CA GLU A 218 12.88 3.67 -19.66
C GLU A 218 12.16 2.45 -19.07
N GLU A 219 12.91 1.40 -18.68
CA GLU A 219 12.31 0.26 -18.00
C GLU A 219 11.72 0.67 -16.65
N ALA A 220 12.37 1.55 -15.89
CA ALA A 220 11.84 2.02 -14.61
C ALA A 220 10.47 2.70 -14.76
N LYS A 221 10.27 3.50 -15.81
CA LYS A 221 8.94 4.07 -16.12
C LYS A 221 7.92 2.99 -16.41
N THR A 222 8.30 1.97 -17.18
CA THR A 222 7.46 0.77 -17.42
C THR A 222 7.10 0.09 -16.10
N VAL A 223 8.06 -0.08 -15.20
CA VAL A 223 7.83 -0.68 -13.88
C VAL A 223 6.81 0.15 -13.08
N PHE A 224 6.91 1.49 -13.06
CA PHE A 224 5.89 2.33 -12.40
C PHE A 224 4.50 2.16 -13.01
N MET A 225 4.37 2.08 -14.34
CA MET A 225 3.09 1.81 -14.99
C MET A 225 2.51 0.46 -14.60
N LEU A 226 3.33 -0.60 -14.61
CA LEU A 226 2.92 -1.94 -14.18
C LEU A 226 2.48 -1.96 -12.70
N ASN A 227 3.21 -1.27 -11.82
CA ASN A 227 2.83 -1.12 -10.42
C ASN A 227 1.48 -0.42 -10.24
N ASN A 228 1.21 0.64 -11.02
CA ASN A 228 -0.09 1.28 -11.06
C ASN A 228 -1.20 0.31 -11.47
N GLY A 229 -0.95 -0.56 -12.45
CA GLY A 229 -1.89 -1.62 -12.83
C GLY A 229 -2.21 -2.59 -11.68
N ILE A 230 -1.23 -2.92 -10.83
CA ILE A 230 -1.44 -3.75 -9.65
C ILE A 230 -2.30 -3.03 -8.61
N PHE A 231 -2.04 -1.75 -8.33
CA PHE A 231 -2.87 -0.97 -7.42
C PHE A 231 -4.30 -0.77 -7.95
N ALA A 232 -4.46 -0.51 -9.25
CA ALA A 232 -5.76 -0.41 -9.91
C ALA A 232 -6.54 -1.73 -9.90
N SER A 233 -5.83 -2.86 -9.79
CA SER A 233 -6.45 -4.17 -9.65
C SER A 233 -6.99 -4.42 -8.24
N THR A 234 -6.69 -3.56 -7.26
CA THR A 234 -7.24 -3.70 -5.89
C THR A 234 -8.70 -3.27 -5.81
N GLN A 235 -9.42 -3.83 -4.84
CA GLN A 235 -10.83 -3.54 -4.59
C GLN A 235 -11.01 -2.96 -3.18
N PRO A 236 -10.84 -1.63 -3.01
CA PRO A 236 -11.07 -0.98 -1.74
C PRO A 236 -12.48 -1.27 -1.22
N THR A 237 -12.62 -1.43 0.09
CA THR A 237 -13.97 -1.53 0.66
C THR A 237 -14.68 -0.20 0.48
N PRO A 238 -15.95 -0.17 0.03
CA PRO A 238 -16.72 1.06 -0.02
C PRO A 238 -16.73 1.67 1.39
N LYS A 239 -16.34 2.94 1.52
CA LYS A 239 -16.41 3.65 2.80
C LYS A 239 -17.82 3.49 3.37
N LYS A 240 -17.94 3.00 4.62
CA LYS A 240 -19.21 3.15 5.34
C LYS A 240 -19.51 4.65 5.40
N PRO A 241 -20.66 5.11 4.91
CA PRO A 241 -20.99 6.51 4.90
C PRO A 241 -20.97 7.01 6.35
N THR A 242 -20.28 8.12 6.60
CA THR A 242 -20.25 8.71 7.93
C THR A 242 -21.63 9.28 8.28
N SER A 243 -21.88 9.53 9.56
CA SER A 243 -23.10 10.23 10.00
C SER A 243 -23.29 11.54 9.25
N LYS A 244 -22.19 12.22 8.91
CA LYS A 244 -22.17 13.48 8.16
C LYS A 244 -22.59 13.29 6.69
N ASP A 245 -22.08 12.24 6.04
CA ASP A 245 -22.41 11.92 4.64
C ASP A 245 -23.88 11.50 4.50
N LEU A 246 -24.39 10.74 5.48
CA LEU A 246 -25.81 10.37 5.55
C LEU A 246 -26.68 11.61 5.80
N LEU A 247 -26.27 12.49 6.71
CA LEU A 247 -27.01 13.73 7.00
C LEU A 247 -27.01 14.70 5.81
N SER A 248 -25.93 14.81 5.05
CA SER A 248 -25.92 15.61 3.81
C SER A 248 -26.81 14.99 2.74
N ALA A 249 -26.73 13.67 2.51
CA ALA A 249 -27.59 13.00 1.54
C ALA A 249 -29.09 13.11 1.89
N VAL A 250 -29.44 13.08 3.19
CA VAL A 250 -30.80 13.36 3.68
C VAL A 250 -31.20 14.81 3.40
N LYS A 251 -30.32 15.78 3.67
CA LYS A 251 -30.60 17.21 3.45
C LYS A 251 -30.75 17.57 1.97
N ASP A 252 -29.95 16.95 1.12
CA ASP A 252 -29.90 17.26 -0.31
C ASP A 252 -30.90 16.41 -1.12
N GLY A 253 -31.66 15.53 -0.46
CA GLY A 253 -32.68 14.69 -1.09
C GLY A 253 -32.13 13.57 -1.99
N SER A 254 -30.81 13.33 -1.98
CA SER A 254 -30.12 12.43 -2.91
C SER A 254 -30.02 10.97 -2.42
N LEU A 255 -30.80 10.59 -1.40
CA LEU A 255 -30.79 9.23 -0.82
C LEU A 255 -31.12 8.13 -1.84
N GLY A 256 -31.92 8.44 -2.86
CA GLY A 256 -32.31 7.49 -3.91
C GLY A 256 -31.26 7.28 -5.01
N GLU A 257 -30.29 8.19 -5.13
CA GLU A 257 -29.24 8.13 -6.16
C GLU A 257 -27.95 7.45 -5.67
N GLN A 258 -27.80 7.26 -4.35
CA GLN A 258 -26.62 6.67 -3.73
C GLN A 258 -26.97 5.35 -3.03
N SER A 259 -26.23 4.27 -3.35
CA SER A 259 -26.42 2.94 -2.76
C SER A 259 -25.90 2.89 -1.33
N PHE A 260 -26.75 3.21 -0.36
CA PHE A 260 -26.45 3.08 1.07
C PHE A 260 -26.96 1.74 1.64
N PRO A 261 -26.24 1.11 2.60
CA PRO A 261 -26.76 -0.06 3.30
C PRO A 261 -27.99 0.30 4.13
N LEU A 262 -29.07 -0.48 3.99
CA LEU A 262 -30.39 -0.23 4.60
C LEU A 262 -30.30 0.02 6.13
N SER A 263 -29.40 -0.68 6.81
CA SER A 263 -29.18 -0.54 8.26
C SER A 263 -28.66 0.84 8.66
N ALA A 264 -27.82 1.48 7.83
CA ALA A 264 -27.31 2.81 8.09
C ALA A 264 -28.41 3.87 7.94
N ILE A 265 -29.24 3.75 6.90
CA ILE A 265 -30.41 4.62 6.68
C ILE A 265 -31.37 4.51 7.88
N MET A 266 -31.69 3.29 8.29
CA MET A 266 -32.59 3.03 9.42
C MET A 266 -32.05 3.59 10.74
N SER A 267 -30.73 3.52 10.97
CA SER A 267 -30.12 4.06 12.20
C SER A 267 -30.21 5.59 12.30
N VAL A 268 -30.01 6.30 11.18
CA VAL A 268 -30.11 7.77 11.14
C VAL A 268 -31.57 8.20 11.26
N LEU A 269 -32.49 7.54 10.55
CA LEU A 269 -33.92 7.81 10.67
C LEU A 269 -34.42 7.58 12.11
N ALA A 270 -34.02 6.49 12.75
CA ALA A 270 -34.37 6.24 14.15
C ALA A 270 -33.84 7.35 15.07
N ALA A 271 -32.59 7.80 14.89
CA ALA A 271 -32.02 8.89 15.68
C ALA A 271 -32.75 10.23 15.45
N VAL A 272 -33.10 10.56 14.20
CA VAL A 272 -33.87 11.77 13.87
C VAL A 272 -35.29 11.70 14.43
N CYS A 273 -35.95 10.55 14.33
CA CYS A 273 -37.29 10.34 14.91
C CYS A 273 -37.27 10.42 16.43
N ILE A 274 -36.25 9.88 17.11
CA ILE A 274 -36.09 9.99 18.56
C ILE A 274 -35.83 11.45 18.95
N ALA A 275 -34.94 12.15 18.24
CA ALA A 275 -34.67 13.57 18.50
C ALA A 275 -35.93 14.42 18.31
N HIS A 276 -36.66 14.21 17.22
CA HIS A 276 -37.93 14.89 16.95
C HIS A 276 -38.99 14.55 18.02
N PHE A 277 -39.10 13.29 18.43
CA PHE A 277 -40.01 12.87 19.50
C PHE A 277 -39.66 13.52 20.85
N VAL A 278 -38.38 13.57 21.21
CA VAL A 278 -37.91 14.25 22.44
C VAL A 278 -38.21 15.74 22.39
N ILE A 279 -38.03 16.40 21.24
CA ILE A 279 -38.32 17.83 21.06
C ILE A 279 -39.83 18.10 21.17
N VAL A 280 -40.66 17.28 20.53
CA VAL A 280 -42.12 17.48 20.45
C VAL A 280 -42.83 17.01 21.72
N ALA A 281 -42.54 15.82 22.24
CA ALA A 281 -43.20 15.26 23.42
C ALA A 281 -42.56 15.74 24.75
N GLY A 282 -41.28 16.12 24.74
CA GLY A 282 -40.59 16.66 25.91
C GLY A 282 -40.88 18.14 26.22
N GLY A 283 -41.62 18.82 25.33
CA GLY A 283 -42.01 20.22 25.51
C GLY A 283 -40.81 21.18 25.45
N PHE A 284 -39.95 21.01 24.44
CA PHE A 284 -38.76 21.85 24.22
C PHE A 284 -39.02 23.08 23.32
N MET A 285 -40.28 23.43 23.07
CA MET A 285 -40.66 24.66 22.34
C MET A 285 -41.16 25.74 23.30
N GLY A 286 -40.74 27.00 23.08
CA GLY A 286 -41.07 28.15 23.94
C GLY A 286 -40.07 28.38 25.08
N GLU A 287 -40.36 29.33 25.99
CA GLU A 287 -39.46 29.69 27.10
C GLU A 287 -39.16 28.50 28.05
N GLU A 288 -40.12 27.59 28.25
CA GLU A 288 -39.94 26.36 29.04
C GLU A 288 -38.95 25.38 28.40
N GLY A 289 -38.83 25.39 27.06
CA GLY A 289 -37.85 24.57 26.35
C GLY A 289 -36.42 25.08 26.51
N TYR A 290 -36.26 26.39 26.52
CA TYR A 290 -34.95 27.02 26.73
C TYR A 290 -34.43 26.77 28.16
N THR A 291 -35.30 26.83 29.16
CA THR A 291 -34.94 26.50 30.56
C THR A 291 -34.57 25.04 30.73
N LYS A 292 -35.28 24.10 30.09
CA LYS A 292 -34.88 22.68 30.07
C LYS A 292 -33.55 22.46 29.35
N PHE A 293 -33.27 23.20 28.28
CA PHE A 293 -32.00 23.11 27.55
C PHE A 293 -30.83 23.59 28.41
N LEU A 294 -30.99 24.71 29.12
CA LEU A 294 -30.00 25.20 30.08
C LEU A 294 -29.79 24.20 31.23
N ALA A 295 -30.85 23.60 31.76
CA ALA A 295 -30.74 22.58 32.81
C ALA A 295 -29.97 21.33 32.35
N VAL A 296 -30.13 20.90 31.10
CA VAL A 296 -29.33 19.81 30.51
C VAL A 296 -27.87 20.24 30.33
N GLY A 297 -27.62 21.49 29.92
CA GLY A 297 -26.27 22.06 29.84
C GLY A 297 -25.56 22.12 31.20
N ASP A 298 -26.27 22.54 32.25
CA ASP A 298 -25.76 22.58 33.62
C ASP A 298 -25.51 21.16 34.17
N TRP A 299 -26.38 20.20 33.84
CA TRP A 299 -26.16 18.80 34.19
C TRP A 299 -24.93 18.20 33.49
N LEU A 300 -24.74 18.46 32.19
CA LEU A 300 -23.58 18.00 31.43
C LEU A 300 -22.27 18.63 31.91
N THR A 301 -22.28 19.90 32.29
CA THR A 301 -21.12 20.57 32.88
C THR A 301 -20.85 20.10 34.31
N SER A 302 -21.89 19.68 35.05
CA SER A 302 -21.73 19.04 36.36
C SER A 302 -21.06 17.66 36.27
N LEU A 303 -21.36 16.88 35.23
CA LEU A 303 -20.70 15.59 34.95
C LEU A 303 -19.20 15.75 34.70
N TRP A 304 -18.77 16.83 34.05
CA TRP A 304 -17.36 17.14 33.79
C TRP A 304 -16.62 17.74 34.99
N ARG A 305 -17.33 18.22 36.02
CA ARG A 305 -16.73 18.82 37.21
C ARG A 305 -16.35 17.78 38.28
N VAL A 306 -16.80 16.54 38.14
CA VAL A 306 -16.52 15.43 39.09
C VAL A 306 -15.14 14.79 38.87
N GLU A 307 -14.44 15.05 37.76
CA GLU A 307 -13.11 14.47 37.47
C GLU A 307 -11.90 15.35 37.83
N SER A 308 -12.08 16.45 38.60
CA SER A 308 -10.97 17.35 38.97
C SER A 308 -10.83 17.64 40.47
N GLN A 309 -11.02 16.61 41.30
CA GLN A 309 -10.50 16.54 42.67
C GLN A 309 -9.81 15.21 42.93
#